data_AF-A0A961TEV8-F1
#
_entry.id   AF-A0A961TEV8-F1
#
_cell.length_a   1.000
_cell.length_b   1.000
_cell.length_c   1.000
_cell.angle_alpha   90.00
_cell.angle_beta   90.00
_cell.angle_gamma   90.00
#
_symmetry.space_group_name_H-M   'P 1'
#
loop_
_entity.id
_entity.type
_entity.pdbx_description
1 polymer ?
#
loop_
_entity_poly.entity_id
_entity_poly.type
_entity_poly.pdbx_seq_one_letter_code
_entity_poly.pdbx_strand_id
1 'polypeptide(L)'
;TTGKVEIVSMNHGFAVDAESLPEGVSETHVSLFDGTNCGLAVEGKPVFSVQHHPEASPGPQDSHYLFVRFANLIRERKGLPALAER
;
A
#
# COMPACT_ATOMS: atom_id res chain seq x y z
N THR A 1 10.88 -6.78 4.52
CA THR A 1 9.52 -6.50 5.04
C THR A 1 9.61 -5.72 6.34
N THR A 2 8.56 -5.01 6.74
CA THR A 2 8.52 -4.20 7.98
C THR A 2 8.12 -5.00 9.22
N GLY A 3 7.50 -6.18 9.03
CA GLY A 3 6.92 -6.99 10.12
C GLY A 3 5.64 -6.42 10.73
N LYS A 4 5.09 -5.32 10.17
CA LYS A 4 3.83 -4.71 10.64
C LYS A 4 2.62 -5.49 10.12
N VAL A 5 1.55 -5.51 10.91
CA VAL A 5 0.23 -6.05 10.56
C VAL A 5 -0.79 -4.92 10.65
N GLU A 6 -1.74 -4.92 9.73
CA GLU A 6 -2.84 -3.97 9.65
C GLU A 6 -4.15 -4.75 9.56
N ILE A 7 -5.17 -4.35 10.33
CA ILE A 7 -6.53 -4.81 10.08
C ILE A 7 -7.13 -3.86 9.06
N VAL A 8 -7.73 -4.38 7.98
CA VAL A 8 -8.13 -3.58 6.81
C VAL A 8 -9.52 -3.95 6.31
N SER A 9 -10.14 -3.03 5.55
CA SER A 9 -11.38 -3.30 4.81
C SER A 9 -11.09 -3.83 3.41
N MET A 10 -11.71 -4.95 3.04
CA MET A 10 -11.55 -5.62 1.75
C MET A 10 -12.89 -5.71 1.04
N ASN A 11 -12.94 -5.37 -0.26
CA ASN A 11 -14.11 -5.57 -1.10
C ASN A 11 -13.72 -5.73 -2.58
N HIS A 12 -13.10 -6.86 -2.93
CA HIS A 12 -12.71 -7.18 -4.30
C HIS A 12 -12.94 -8.68 -4.59
N GLY A 13 -13.21 -9.02 -5.85
CA GLY A 13 -13.42 -10.40 -6.31
C GLY A 13 -12.28 -10.95 -7.19
N PHE A 14 -11.27 -10.14 -7.46
CA PHE A 14 -10.08 -10.47 -8.24
C PHE A 14 -8.84 -10.04 -7.46
N ALA A 15 -7.74 -10.77 -7.61
CA ALA A 15 -6.44 -10.43 -7.02
C ALA A 15 -5.36 -10.45 -8.11
N VAL A 16 -4.28 -9.71 -7.90
CA VAL A 16 -3.10 -9.76 -8.75
C VAL A 16 -2.26 -10.98 -8.35
N ASP A 17 -1.88 -11.80 -9.32
CA ASP A 17 -1.00 -12.95 -9.08
C ASP A 17 0.44 -12.49 -8.82
N ALA A 18 0.95 -12.76 -7.61
CA ALA A 18 2.29 -12.39 -7.18
C ALA A 18 3.40 -13.07 -7.99
N GLU A 19 3.17 -14.27 -8.52
CA GLU A 19 4.15 -15.01 -9.33
C GLU A 19 4.28 -14.44 -10.75
N SER A 20 3.30 -13.63 -11.16
CA SER A 20 3.23 -13.01 -12.49
C SER A 20 3.83 -11.60 -12.56
N LEU A 21 4.38 -11.08 -11.46
CA LEU A 21 4.88 -9.71 -11.42
C LEU A 21 6.08 -9.51 -12.37
N PRO A 22 6.08 -8.44 -13.20
CA PRO A 22 7.20 -8.14 -14.08
C PRO A 22 8.42 -7.66 -13.28
N GLU A 23 9.59 -7.71 -13.91
CA GLU A 23 10.83 -7.16 -13.34
C GLU A 23 10.64 -5.70 -12.89
N GLY A 24 11.15 -5.37 -11.70
CA GLY A 24 11.02 -4.05 -11.10
C GLY A 24 9.66 -3.76 -10.45
N VAL A 25 8.76 -4.74 -10.33
CA VAL A 25 7.53 -4.64 -9.52
C VAL A 25 7.61 -5.65 -8.38
N SER A 26 7.45 -5.16 -7.15
CA SER A 26 7.51 -5.99 -5.94
C SER A 26 6.21 -5.96 -5.18
N GLU A 27 5.81 -7.11 -4.63
CA GLU A 27 4.79 -7.21 -3.60
C GLU A 27 5.24 -6.49 -2.31
N THR A 28 4.31 -5.77 -1.68
CA THR A 28 4.57 -4.98 -0.48
C THR A 28 3.72 -5.39 0.72
N HIS A 29 2.53 -5.94 0.46
CA HIS A 29 1.60 -6.40 1.49
C HIS A 29 1.07 -7.77 1.07
N VAL A 30 0.91 -8.65 2.05
CA VAL A 30 0.39 -10.01 1.87
C VAL A 30 -0.78 -10.20 2.82
N SER A 31 -1.86 -10.79 2.33
CA SER A 31 -2.97 -11.22 3.16
C SER A 31 -2.52 -12.33 4.11
N LEU A 32 -2.66 -12.11 5.42
CA LEU A 32 -2.39 -13.16 6.41
C LEU A 32 -3.50 -14.23 6.47
N PHE A 33 -4.63 -14.02 5.78
CA PHE A 33 -5.71 -15.00 5.75
C PHE A 33 -5.48 -16.10 4.72
N ASP A 34 -4.89 -15.77 3.57
CA ASP A 34 -4.77 -16.70 2.43
C ASP A 34 -3.49 -16.54 1.60
N GLY A 35 -2.59 -15.62 1.96
CA GLY A 35 -1.33 -15.40 1.25
C GLY A 35 -1.47 -14.62 -0.06
N THR A 36 -2.65 -14.07 -0.38
CA THR A 36 -2.84 -13.29 -1.60
C THR A 36 -2.17 -11.91 -1.54
N ASN A 37 -1.75 -11.41 -2.70
CA ASN A 37 -1.11 -10.11 -2.84
C ASN A 37 -2.07 -8.97 -2.49
N CYS A 38 -1.61 -8.09 -1.61
CA CYS A 38 -2.38 -6.95 -1.10
C CYS A 38 -1.76 -5.57 -1.42
N GLY A 39 -0.65 -5.50 -2.16
CA GLY A 39 -0.08 -4.22 -2.54
C GLY A 39 1.21 -4.34 -3.33
N LEU A 40 1.50 -3.31 -4.14
CA LEU A 40 2.60 -3.30 -5.09
C LEU A 40 3.44 -2.03 -4.95
N ALA A 41 4.72 -2.11 -5.31
CA ALA A 41 5.58 -0.95 -5.54
C ALA A 41 6.44 -1.15 -6.79
N VAL A 42 6.80 -0.05 -7.45
CA VAL A 42 7.67 -0.05 -8.63
C VAL A 42 9.06 0.46 -8.27
N GLU A 43 10.09 -0.32 -8.59
CA GLU A 43 11.48 0.04 -8.33
C GLU A 43 11.87 1.34 -9.06
N GLY A 44 12.59 2.22 -8.34
CA GLY A 44 13.08 3.49 -8.88
C GLY A 44 12.00 4.53 -9.21
N LYS A 45 10.71 4.28 -8.89
CA LYS A 45 9.61 5.20 -9.17
C LYS A 45 8.74 5.43 -7.93
N PRO A 46 8.21 6.64 -7.70
CA PRO A 46 7.29 6.93 -6.59
C PRO A 46 5.87 6.42 -6.90
N VAL A 47 5.74 5.12 -7.17
CA VAL A 47 4.49 4.46 -7.58
C VAL A 47 4.27 3.25 -6.68
N PHE A 48 3.12 3.24 -6.00
CA PHE A 48 2.67 2.12 -5.19
C PHE A 48 1.14 1.99 -5.27
N SER A 49 0.62 0.82 -4.92
CA SER A 49 -0.81 0.57 -4.77
C SER A 49 -1.09 -0.41 -3.62
N VAL A 50 -2.33 -0.44 -3.16
CA VAL A 50 -2.85 -1.44 -2.22
C VAL A 50 -4.15 -2.03 -2.75
N GLN A 51 -4.44 -3.25 -2.36
CA GLN A 51 -5.64 -4.00 -2.77
C GLN A 51 -6.85 -3.74 -1.86
N HIS A 52 -6.58 -3.36 -0.60
CA HIS A 52 -7.59 -3.02 0.40
C HIS A 52 -8.05 -1.56 0.25
N HIS A 53 -9.07 -1.18 1.01
CA HIS A 53 -9.61 0.17 1.11
C HIS A 53 -8.95 0.93 2.28
N PRO A 54 -7.88 1.71 2.05
CA PRO A 54 -7.20 2.43 3.13
C PRO A 54 -8.01 3.58 3.71
N GLU A 55 -9.04 4.06 3.01
CA GLU A 55 -10.01 5.05 3.48
C GLU A 55 -11.03 4.46 4.47
N ALA A 56 -11.14 3.13 4.49
CA ALA A 56 -12.14 2.38 5.23
C ALA A 56 -13.59 2.85 4.93
N SER A 57 -14.40 3.05 5.97
CA SER A 57 -15.81 3.48 5.91
C SER A 57 -16.78 2.49 5.21
N PRO A 58 -17.18 1.40 5.90
CA PRO A 58 -16.85 1.04 7.28
C PRO A 58 -15.48 0.38 7.40
N GLY A 59 -14.93 0.33 8.62
CA GLY A 59 -13.74 -0.45 8.94
C GLY A 59 -12.69 0.26 9.80
N PRO A 60 -11.58 -0.44 10.12
CA PRO A 60 -10.44 0.09 10.86
C PRO A 60 -9.64 1.12 10.04
N GLN A 61 -8.86 1.97 10.72
CA GLN A 61 -8.09 3.06 10.10
C GLN A 61 -6.58 2.80 10.08
N ASP A 62 -6.15 1.56 10.31
CA ASP A 62 -4.75 1.15 10.44
C ASP A 62 -3.90 1.58 9.22
N SER A 63 -4.52 1.58 8.02
CA SER A 63 -3.86 1.89 6.75
C SER A 63 -3.88 3.37 6.34
N HIS A 64 -4.38 4.27 7.19
CA HIS A 64 -4.47 5.70 6.88
C HIS A 64 -3.11 6.36 6.58
N TYR A 65 -2.01 5.81 7.09
CA TYR A 65 -0.66 6.31 6.81
C TYR A 65 -0.33 6.29 5.30
N LEU A 66 -0.98 5.43 4.50
CA LEU A 66 -0.77 5.37 3.06
C LEU A 66 -1.13 6.69 2.36
N PHE A 67 -2.14 7.42 2.86
CA PHE A 67 -2.45 8.76 2.36
C PHE A 67 -1.36 9.77 2.71
N VAL A 68 -0.81 9.70 3.92
CA VAL A 68 0.32 10.56 4.35
C VAL A 68 1.56 10.24 3.50
N ARG A 69 1.84 8.96 3.27
CA ARG A 69 2.92 8.51 2.38
C ARG A 69 2.74 9.04 0.97
N PHE A 70 1.56 8.90 0.38
CA PHE A 70 1.27 9.44 -0.96
C PHE A 70 1.45 10.97 -1.01
N ALA A 71 0.92 11.69 -0.03
CA ALA A 71 1.10 13.14 0.08
C ALA A 71 2.59 13.51 0.19
N ASN A 72 3.37 12.73 0.93
CA ASN A 72 4.81 12.95 1.08
C ASN A 72 5.58 12.76 -0.23
N LEU A 73 5.21 11.80 -1.08
CA LEU A 73 5.78 11.66 -2.43
C LEU A 73 5.54 12.91 -3.30
N ILE A 74 4.34 13.50 -3.21
CA ILE A 74 4.02 14.76 -3.91
C ILE A 74 4.85 15.92 -3.35
N ARG A 75 4.99 15.99 -2.03
CA ARG A 75 5.72 17.06 -1.34
C ARG A 75 7.21 17.02 -1.63
N GLU A 76 7.81 15.84 -1.64
CA GLU A 76 9.21 15.62 -2.03
C GLU A 76 9.47 16.16 -3.43
N ARG A 77 8.62 15.79 -4.40
CA ARG A 77 8.74 16.30 -5.78
C ARG A 77 8.61 17.82 -5.89
N LYS A 78 7.92 18.46 -4.94
CA LYS A 78 7.76 19.92 -4.84
C LYS A 78 8.84 20.60 -3.98
N GLY A 79 9.78 19.86 -3.39
CA GLY A 79 10.77 20.40 -2.45
C GLY A 79 10.16 20.90 -1.13
N LEU A 80 9.02 20.34 -0.71
CA LEU A 80 8.32 20.68 0.53
C LEU A 80 8.70 19.69 1.65
N PRO A 81 8.73 20.12 2.93
CA PRO A 81 9.05 19.24 4.05
C PRO A 81 8.01 18.12 4.21
N ALA A 82 8.37 16.93 4.68
CA ALA A 82 7.42 15.84 4.88
C ALA A 82 6.36 16.15 5.96
N LEU A 83 5.16 15.59 5.81
CA LEU A 83 4.14 15.50 6.86
C LEU A 83 4.53 14.36 7.83
N ALA A 84 4.28 14.57 9.12
CA ALA A 84 4.43 13.52 10.12
C ALA A 84 3.38 12.42 9.90
N GLU A 85 3.83 11.16 9.92
CA GLU A 85 2.92 10.02 10.07
C GLU A 85 2.39 10.02 11.51
N ARG A 86 1.08 9.79 11.67
CA ARG A 86 0.42 9.66 12.96
C ARG A 86 0.37 8.22 13.40
#